data_AF-A0A3M2A9I0-F1
#
_entry.id   AF-A0A3M2A9I0-F1
#
_cell.length_a   1.000
_cell.length_b   1.000
_cell.length_c   1.000
_cell.angle_alpha   90.00
_cell.angle_beta   90.00
_cell.angle_gamma   90.00
#
_symmetry.space_group_name_H-M   'P 1'
#
loop_
_entity.id
_entity.type
_entity.pdbx_description
1 polymer ?
#
loop_
_entity_poly.entity_id
_entity_poly.type
_entity_poly.pdbx_seq_one_letter_code
_entity_poly.pdbx_strand_id
1 'polypeptide(L)'
;MIFLLPLLNLSIAHEVASFTTELVKEQVPVYPQVVKLHPPVVHFAVSLPFATLISALYFMLREKRLVPLVGLFSFITFFSLVLAVGTGYLAHPRIADIPIQTEAIELLHLHQRIGFFLLFVAFINFAIALLYTYKRKLSLAYLFLVVNLFLCAGVLYQGSLGGKLVYGYSVGVPVK
;
A
#
# COMPACT_ATOMS: atom_id res chain seq x y z
N MET A 1 48.80 10.93 -33.93
CA MET A 1 47.98 10.41 -32.81
C MET A 1 48.51 10.91 -31.44
N ILE A 2 48.91 12.19 -31.32
CA ILE A 2 49.51 12.77 -30.09
C ILE A 2 48.96 14.20 -29.85
N PHE A 3 47.65 14.40 -30.01
CA PHE A 3 47.00 15.69 -29.69
C PHE A 3 45.67 15.56 -28.93
N LEU A 4 45.31 14.33 -28.50
CA LEU A 4 44.07 14.08 -27.73
C LEU A 4 44.30 13.94 -26.21
N LEU A 5 45.54 13.90 -25.75
CA LEU A 5 45.87 13.73 -24.33
C LEU A 5 45.59 14.96 -23.43
N PRO A 6 45.77 16.24 -23.85
CA PRO A 6 45.55 17.37 -22.94
C PRO A 6 44.06 17.70 -22.73
N LEU A 7 43.17 17.30 -23.64
CA LEU A 7 41.72 17.51 -23.52
C LEU A 7 41.08 16.55 -22.50
N LEU A 8 41.65 15.36 -22.31
CA LEU A 8 41.16 14.40 -21.31
C LEU A 8 41.40 14.90 -19.87
N ASN A 9 42.51 15.63 -19.62
CA ASN A 9 42.85 16.16 -18.29
C ASN A 9 41.97 17.33 -17.85
N LEU A 10 41.47 18.15 -18.79
CA LEU A 10 40.56 19.27 -18.47
C LEU A 10 39.14 18.78 -18.13
N SER A 11 38.69 17.69 -18.75
CA SER A 11 37.38 17.08 -18.44
C SER A 11 37.34 16.51 -17.01
N ILE A 12 38.44 15.88 -16.56
CA ILE A 12 38.52 15.29 -15.22
C ILE A 12 38.65 16.37 -14.14
N ALA A 13 39.35 17.49 -14.43
CA ALA A 13 39.51 18.58 -13.47
C ALA A 13 38.19 19.30 -13.13
N HIS A 14 37.25 19.39 -14.07
CA HIS A 14 35.93 19.97 -13.82
C HIS A 14 35.01 19.03 -13.01
N GLU A 15 35.11 17.72 -13.21
CA GLU A 15 34.44 16.73 -12.35
C GLU A 15 34.97 16.77 -10.91
N VAL A 16 36.29 16.84 -10.72
CA VAL A 16 36.90 16.84 -9.38
C VAL A 16 36.64 18.15 -8.63
N ALA A 17 36.60 19.30 -9.31
CA ALA A 17 36.32 20.59 -8.67
C ALA A 17 34.85 20.72 -8.24
N SER A 18 33.89 20.19 -9.03
CA SER A 18 32.47 20.17 -8.64
C SER A 18 32.17 19.27 -7.43
N PHE A 19 33.07 18.30 -7.14
CA PHE A 19 32.97 17.37 -6.01
C PHE A 19 33.39 17.96 -4.66
N THR A 20 33.91 19.20 -4.65
CA THR A 20 34.29 19.92 -3.43
C THR A 20 33.30 21.03 -3.05
N THR A 21 32.12 21.02 -3.67
CA THR A 21 30.96 21.72 -3.11
C THR A 21 30.53 20.94 -1.89
N GLU A 22 30.57 21.57 -0.72
CA GLU A 22 30.24 21.03 0.60
C GLU A 22 29.27 19.84 0.52
N LEU A 23 29.78 18.65 0.87
CA LEU A 23 28.94 17.51 1.20
C LEU A 23 28.14 17.92 2.43
N VAL A 24 26.99 18.58 2.20
CA VAL A 24 25.84 18.49 3.10
C VAL A 24 25.68 17.00 3.30
N LYS A 25 26.08 16.55 4.49
CA LYS A 25 26.05 15.15 4.88
C LYS A 25 24.57 14.77 4.87
N GLU A 26 24.06 14.36 3.72
CA GLU A 26 22.67 13.95 3.55
C GLU A 26 22.48 12.80 4.52
N GLN A 27 21.78 13.08 5.62
CA GLN A 27 21.59 12.10 6.68
C GLN A 27 20.67 11.02 6.11
N VAL A 28 21.26 9.93 5.63
CA VAL A 28 20.52 8.76 5.18
C VAL A 28 19.55 8.34 6.28
N PRO A 29 18.22 8.40 6.04
CA PRO A 29 17.25 8.05 7.07
C PRO A 29 17.38 6.57 7.44
N VAL A 30 17.68 6.28 8.71
CA VAL A 30 17.72 4.91 9.22
C VAL A 30 16.31 4.50 9.63
N TYR A 31 15.65 3.71 8.79
CA TYR A 31 14.32 3.21 9.09
C TYR A 31 14.32 2.05 10.11
N PRO A 32 13.50 2.10 11.15
CA PRO A 32 13.34 1.02 12.12
C PRO A 32 12.63 -0.19 11.48
N GLN A 33 12.89 -1.39 12.00
CA GLN A 33 12.40 -2.65 11.40
C GLN A 33 10.87 -2.71 11.22
N VAL A 34 10.13 -2.05 12.10
CA VAL A 34 8.66 -1.92 12.02
C VAL A 34 8.18 -1.27 10.72
N VAL A 35 8.95 -0.34 10.14
CA VAL A 35 8.63 0.31 8.86
C VAL A 35 8.73 -0.69 7.71
N LYS A 36 9.67 -1.63 7.80
CA LYS A 36 9.87 -2.69 6.79
C LYS A 36 8.82 -3.80 6.87
N LEU A 37 8.08 -3.89 7.97
CA LEU A 37 7.04 -4.91 8.15
C LEU A 37 5.76 -4.59 7.34
N HIS A 38 5.46 -3.31 7.13
CA HIS A 38 4.22 -2.89 6.49
C HIS A 38 4.10 -3.37 5.03
N PRO A 39 5.10 -3.20 4.13
CA PRO A 39 4.98 -3.61 2.73
C PRO A 39 4.65 -5.10 2.53
N PRO A 40 5.32 -6.06 3.18
CA PRO A 40 4.95 -7.48 3.08
C PRO A 40 3.51 -7.76 3.52
N VAL A 41 3.04 -7.13 4.60
CA VAL A 41 1.68 -7.32 5.13
C VAL A 41 0.63 -6.78 4.17
N VAL A 42 0.86 -5.61 3.57
CA VAL A 42 -0.10 -5.04 2.60
C VAL A 42 -0.15 -5.82 1.30
N HIS A 43 0.96 -6.35 0.79
CA HIS A 43 0.94 -7.16 -0.43
C HIS A 43 0.04 -8.39 -0.29
N PHE A 44 0.07 -9.04 0.88
CA PHE A 44 -0.87 -10.11 1.19
C PHE A 44 -2.30 -9.58 1.29
N ALA A 45 -2.54 -8.53 2.07
CA ALA A 45 -3.88 -7.99 2.33
C ALA A 45 -4.60 -7.49 1.06
N VAL A 46 -3.88 -6.87 0.13
CA VAL A 46 -4.44 -6.31 -1.12
C VAL A 46 -4.98 -7.39 -2.05
N SER A 47 -4.46 -8.61 -2.00
CA SER A 47 -4.91 -9.71 -2.87
C SER A 47 -6.26 -10.33 -2.44
N LEU A 48 -6.61 -10.23 -1.15
CA LEU A 48 -7.75 -10.94 -0.56
C LEU A 48 -9.14 -10.40 -0.99
N PRO A 49 -9.37 -9.09 -1.17
CA PRO A 49 -10.62 -8.58 -1.75
C PRO A 49 -10.92 -9.18 -3.12
N PHE A 50 -9.89 -9.41 -3.95
CA PHE A 50 -10.04 -10.03 -5.26
C PHE A 50 -10.36 -11.53 -5.15
N ALA A 51 -9.67 -12.26 -4.29
CA ALA A 51 -10.00 -13.66 -4.02
C ALA A 51 -11.46 -13.81 -3.51
N THR A 52 -11.89 -12.89 -2.65
CA THR A 52 -13.27 -12.80 -2.16
C THR A 52 -14.25 -12.51 -3.29
N LEU A 53 -13.93 -11.56 -4.18
CA LEU A 53 -14.78 -11.19 -5.32
C LEU A 53 -14.95 -12.36 -6.29
N ILE A 54 -13.85 -12.98 -6.70
CA ILE A 54 -13.83 -14.12 -7.63
C ILE A 54 -14.64 -15.27 -7.05
N SER A 55 -14.46 -15.57 -5.76
CA SER A 55 -15.21 -16.64 -5.08
C SER A 55 -16.71 -16.35 -5.05
N ALA A 56 -17.09 -15.12 -4.70
CA ALA A 56 -18.49 -14.72 -4.65
C ALA A 56 -19.16 -14.77 -6.03
N LEU A 57 -18.49 -14.25 -7.07
CA LEU A 57 -18.95 -14.33 -8.46
C LEU A 57 -19.09 -15.78 -8.92
N TYR A 58 -18.10 -16.63 -8.64
CA TYR A 58 -18.16 -18.05 -9.01
C TYR A 58 -19.39 -18.75 -8.43
N PHE A 59 -19.70 -18.54 -7.14
CA PHE A 59 -20.87 -19.16 -6.54
C PHE A 59 -22.18 -18.59 -7.08
N MET A 60 -22.25 -17.27 -7.29
CA MET A 60 -23.45 -16.64 -7.87
C MET A 60 -23.75 -17.11 -9.29
N LEU A 61 -22.72 -17.26 -10.13
CA LEU A 61 -22.87 -17.76 -11.51
C LEU A 61 -23.32 -19.22 -11.56
N ARG A 62 -23.04 -20.01 -10.51
CA ARG A 62 -23.50 -21.40 -10.40
C ARG A 62 -24.91 -21.51 -9.80
N GLU A 63 -25.62 -20.40 -9.63
CA GLU A 63 -26.88 -20.30 -8.89
C GLU A 63 -26.79 -20.89 -7.47
N LYS A 64 -25.56 -21.02 -6.96
CA LYS A 64 -25.30 -21.46 -5.60
C LYS A 64 -25.39 -20.24 -4.70
N ARG A 65 -26.00 -20.42 -3.53
CA ARG A 65 -25.97 -19.41 -2.48
C ARG A 65 -24.52 -19.11 -2.09
N LEU A 66 -24.23 -17.91 -1.60
CA LEU A 66 -22.90 -17.62 -1.06
C LEU A 66 -22.62 -18.63 0.06
N VAL A 67 -21.64 -19.48 -0.18
CA VAL A 67 -21.26 -20.60 0.69
C VAL A 67 -20.47 -20.03 1.89
N PRO A 68 -20.40 -20.72 3.05
CA PRO A 68 -19.54 -20.33 4.17
C PRO A 68 -18.12 -19.89 3.78
N LEU A 69 -17.59 -20.38 2.65
CA LEU A 69 -16.30 -19.97 2.08
C LEU A 69 -16.22 -18.46 1.75
N VAL A 70 -17.30 -17.84 1.25
CA VAL A 70 -17.32 -16.39 0.98
C VAL A 70 -17.28 -15.59 2.28
N GLY A 71 -17.98 -16.06 3.32
CA GLY A 71 -17.91 -15.47 4.66
C GLY A 71 -16.50 -15.59 5.26
N LEU A 72 -15.86 -16.76 5.10
CA LEU A 72 -14.47 -16.98 5.53
C LEU A 72 -13.50 -16.04 4.80
N PHE A 73 -13.57 -15.92 3.48
CA PHE A 73 -12.71 -15.00 2.75
C PHE A 73 -12.96 -13.54 3.10
N SER A 74 -14.22 -13.15 3.37
CA SER A 74 -14.55 -11.80 3.84
C SER A 74 -13.94 -11.52 5.23
N PHE A 75 -13.98 -12.50 6.13
CA PHE A 75 -13.34 -12.42 7.45
C PHE A 75 -11.82 -12.29 7.34
N ILE A 76 -11.17 -13.16 6.56
CA ILE A 76 -9.72 -13.12 6.34
C ILE A 76 -9.32 -11.79 5.70
N THR A 77 -10.08 -11.30 4.71
CA THR A 77 -9.86 -9.98 4.09
C THR A 77 -9.91 -8.87 5.13
N PHE A 78 -10.96 -8.82 5.95
CA PHE A 78 -11.11 -7.82 7.01
C PHE A 78 -9.93 -7.88 8.00
N PHE A 79 -9.60 -9.08 8.50
CA PHE A 79 -8.53 -9.24 9.48
C PHE A 79 -7.16 -8.89 8.90
N SER A 80 -6.86 -9.27 7.66
CA SER A 80 -5.61 -8.88 7.00
C SER A 80 -5.51 -7.36 6.78
N LEU A 81 -6.63 -6.68 6.49
CA LEU A 81 -6.67 -5.22 6.42
C LEU A 81 -6.47 -4.56 7.81
N VAL A 82 -6.96 -5.16 8.89
CA VAL A 82 -6.64 -4.72 10.26
C VAL A 82 -5.12 -4.78 10.49
N LEU A 83 -4.47 -5.88 10.11
CA LEU A 83 -3.01 -6.02 10.25
C LEU A 83 -2.24 -5.02 9.36
N ALA A 84 -2.70 -4.80 8.13
CA ALA A 84 -2.13 -3.81 7.22
C ALA A 84 -2.20 -2.39 7.80
N VAL A 85 -3.37 -1.96 8.26
CA VAL A 85 -3.55 -0.65 8.88
C VAL A 85 -2.79 -0.55 10.20
N GLY A 86 -2.80 -1.60 11.02
CA GLY A 86 -2.09 -1.64 12.30
C GLY A 86 -0.57 -1.48 12.12
N THR A 87 0.03 -2.23 11.19
CA THR A 87 1.46 -2.09 10.89
C THR A 87 1.81 -0.71 10.32
N GLY A 88 0.95 -0.13 9.47
CA GLY A 88 1.14 1.23 8.94
C GLY A 88 1.04 2.30 10.03
N TYR A 89 0.06 2.18 10.93
CA TYR A 89 -0.12 3.08 12.07
C TYR A 89 1.08 3.07 13.01
N LEU A 90 1.66 1.89 13.29
CA LEU A 90 2.86 1.76 14.12
C LEU A 90 4.13 2.31 13.44
N ALA A 91 4.16 2.31 12.10
CA ALA A 91 5.25 2.87 11.31
C ALA A 91 5.16 4.40 11.18
N HIS A 92 3.94 4.96 11.16
CA HIS A 92 3.69 6.36 10.82
C HIS A 92 4.47 7.39 11.66
N PRO A 93 4.47 7.37 13.01
CA PRO A 93 5.21 8.36 13.79
C PRO A 93 6.69 8.38 13.45
N ARG A 94 7.27 7.20 13.24
CA ARG A 94 8.70 7.03 12.95
C ARG A 94 9.09 7.46 11.53
N ILE A 95 8.11 7.61 10.64
CA ILE A 95 8.31 8.16 9.30
C ILE A 95 8.08 9.67 9.32
N ALA A 96 7.09 10.14 10.07
CA ALA A 96 6.76 11.56 10.19
C ALA A 96 7.89 12.37 10.85
N ASP A 97 8.68 11.75 11.73
CA ASP A 97 9.84 12.39 12.39
C ASP A 97 11.08 12.48 11.49
N ILE A 98 11.05 11.89 10.29
CA ILE A 98 12.16 11.95 9.32
C ILE A 98 12.00 13.21 8.48
N PRO A 99 13.09 13.97 8.20
CA PRO A 99 13.03 15.12 7.30
C PRO A 99 12.80 14.66 5.86
N ILE A 100 11.53 14.43 5.50
CA ILE A 100 11.07 14.16 4.14
C ILE A 100 10.32 15.37 3.57
N GLN A 101 10.19 15.40 2.25
CA GLN A 101 9.50 16.46 1.51
C GLN A 101 8.06 16.63 2.01
N THR A 102 7.55 17.86 2.05
CA THR A 102 6.20 18.17 2.54
C THR A 102 5.12 17.41 1.76
N GLU A 103 5.30 17.29 0.44
CA GLU A 103 4.42 16.53 -0.45
C GLU A 103 4.37 15.05 -0.07
N ALA A 104 5.49 14.48 0.41
CA ALA A 104 5.55 13.09 0.87
C ALA A 104 4.74 12.89 2.17
N ILE A 105 4.79 13.87 3.09
CA ILE A 105 4.00 13.85 4.33
C ILE A 105 2.50 13.95 4.03
N GLU A 106 2.10 14.86 3.15
CA GLU A 106 0.70 15.00 2.75
C GLU A 106 0.16 13.72 2.09
N LEU A 107 0.98 13.13 1.21
CA LEU A 107 0.67 11.86 0.56
C LEU A 107 0.59 10.71 1.57
N LEU A 108 1.47 10.68 2.59
CA LEU A 108 1.45 9.71 3.67
C LEU A 108 0.17 9.81 4.51
N HIS A 109 -0.26 11.03 4.86
CA HIS A 109 -1.52 11.25 5.55
C HIS A 109 -2.73 10.89 4.70
N LEU A 110 -2.70 11.15 3.39
CA LEU A 110 -3.75 10.71 2.47
C LEU A 110 -3.84 9.17 2.41
N HIS A 111 -2.69 8.51 2.22
CA HIS A 111 -2.56 7.06 2.22
C HIS A 111 -3.15 6.45 3.50
N GLN A 112 -2.77 6.98 4.66
CA GLN A 112 -3.28 6.55 5.96
C GLN A 112 -4.81 6.75 6.10
N ARG A 113 -5.33 7.94 5.79
CA ARG A 113 -6.77 8.24 5.91
C ARG A 113 -7.62 7.30 5.06
N ILE A 114 -7.21 7.06 3.81
CA ILE A 114 -7.91 6.14 2.93
C ILE A 114 -7.75 4.70 3.44
N GLY A 115 -6.63 4.35 4.07
CA GLY A 115 -6.43 3.02 4.66
C GLY A 115 -7.45 2.72 5.75
N PHE A 116 -7.66 3.67 6.67
CA PHE A 116 -8.71 3.58 7.69
C PHE A 116 -10.12 3.54 7.10
N PHE A 117 -10.39 4.35 6.08
CA PHE A 117 -11.67 4.33 5.39
C PHE A 117 -11.96 2.96 4.75
N LEU A 118 -10.98 2.37 4.06
CA LEU A 118 -11.14 1.04 3.44
C LEU A 118 -11.24 -0.08 4.49
N LEU A 119 -10.59 0.06 5.65
CA LEU A 119 -10.79 -0.86 6.77
C LEU A 119 -12.25 -0.83 7.25
N PHE A 120 -12.86 0.35 7.36
CA PHE A 120 -14.27 0.49 7.71
C PHE A 120 -15.19 -0.12 6.64
N VAL A 121 -14.88 0.10 5.35
CA VAL A 121 -15.61 -0.55 4.25
C VAL A 121 -15.48 -2.07 4.30
N ALA A 122 -14.29 -2.61 4.60
CA ALA A 122 -14.07 -4.05 4.75
C ALA A 122 -14.85 -4.64 5.92
N PHE A 123 -14.96 -3.90 7.04
CA PHE A 123 -15.82 -4.28 8.16
C PHE A 123 -17.30 -4.35 7.72
N ILE A 124 -17.80 -3.35 7.00
CA ILE A 124 -19.17 -3.37 6.44
C ILE A 124 -19.35 -4.58 5.52
N ASN A 125 -18.40 -4.84 4.63
CA ASN A 125 -18.46 -5.97 3.70
C ASN A 125 -18.55 -7.31 4.44
N PHE A 126 -17.73 -7.49 5.48
CA PHE A 126 -17.78 -8.66 6.35
C PHE A 126 -19.11 -8.77 7.10
N ALA A 127 -19.64 -7.66 7.64
CA ALA A 127 -20.94 -7.64 8.32
C ALA A 127 -22.09 -8.02 7.37
N ILE A 128 -22.05 -7.58 6.11
CA ILE A 128 -23.03 -7.97 5.08
C ILE A 128 -22.93 -9.47 4.79
N ALA A 129 -21.71 -10.02 4.65
CA ALA A 129 -21.51 -11.45 4.43
C ALA A 129 -22.06 -12.29 5.60
N LEU A 130 -21.84 -11.83 6.83
CA LEU A 130 -22.39 -12.44 8.03
C LEU A 130 -23.93 -12.37 8.04
N LEU A 131 -24.50 -11.19 7.77
CA LEU A 131 -25.95 -11.01 7.71
C LEU A 131 -26.61 -11.85 6.60
N TYR A 132 -25.96 -12.00 5.45
CA TYR A 132 -26.41 -12.87 4.37
C TYR A 132 -26.48 -14.33 4.83
N THR A 133 -25.54 -14.80 5.66
CA THR A 133 -25.53 -16.17 6.19
C THR A 133 -26.82 -16.47 6.96
N TYR A 134 -27.32 -15.50 7.73
CA TYR A 134 -28.58 -15.63 8.49
C TYR A 134 -29.83 -15.38 7.65
N LYS A 135 -29.86 -14.31 6.84
CA LYS A 135 -31.08 -13.84 6.16
C LYS A 135 -31.27 -14.39 4.75
N ARG A 136 -30.18 -14.78 4.08
CA ARG A 136 -30.14 -15.35 2.72
C ARG A 136 -30.89 -14.55 1.65
N LYS A 137 -30.98 -13.23 1.82
CA LYS A 137 -31.65 -12.33 0.87
C LYS A 137 -30.73 -12.03 -0.33
N LEU A 138 -31.25 -12.14 -1.55
CA LEU A 138 -30.50 -11.81 -2.77
C LEU A 138 -30.00 -10.35 -2.80
N SER A 139 -30.79 -9.41 -2.26
CA SER A 139 -30.35 -8.01 -2.15
C SER A 139 -29.07 -7.84 -1.34
N LEU A 140 -28.85 -8.65 -0.30
CA LEU A 140 -27.61 -8.64 0.48
C LEU A 140 -26.42 -9.20 -0.31
N ALA A 141 -26.65 -10.18 -1.19
CA ALA A 141 -25.60 -10.71 -2.07
C ALA A 141 -25.15 -9.65 -3.10
N TYR A 142 -26.09 -8.94 -3.72
CA TYR A 142 -25.75 -7.84 -4.63
C TYR A 142 -25.05 -6.69 -3.91
N LEU A 143 -25.55 -6.29 -2.74
CA LEU A 143 -24.91 -5.26 -1.92
C LEU A 143 -23.47 -5.67 -1.54
N PHE A 144 -23.28 -6.93 -1.12
CA PHE A 144 -21.95 -7.49 -0.84
C PHE A 144 -21.02 -7.37 -2.06
N LEU A 145 -21.47 -7.76 -3.25
CA LEU A 145 -20.65 -7.66 -4.46
C LEU A 145 -20.25 -6.21 -4.78
N VAL A 146 -21.20 -5.27 -4.67
CA VAL A 146 -20.94 -3.85 -4.93
C VAL A 146 -19.91 -3.29 -3.94
N VAL A 147 -20.08 -3.57 -2.64
CA VAL A 147 -19.14 -3.14 -1.60
C VAL A 147 -17.77 -3.78 -1.80
N ASN A 148 -17.71 -5.08 -2.12
CA ASN A 148 -16.45 -5.76 -2.36
C ASN A 148 -15.75 -5.27 -3.64
N LEU A 149 -16.49 -4.91 -4.69
CA LEU A 149 -15.93 -4.29 -5.89
C LEU A 149 -15.33 -2.91 -5.59
N PHE A 150 -16.03 -2.10 -4.79
CA PHE A 150 -15.50 -0.83 -4.31
C PHE A 150 -14.23 -1.03 -3.48
N LEU A 151 -14.20 -2.06 -2.63
CA LEU A 151 -13.01 -2.43 -1.85
C LEU A 151 -11.83 -2.80 -2.77
N CYS A 152 -12.05 -3.60 -3.82
CA CYS A 152 -11.03 -3.92 -4.83
C CYS A 152 -10.45 -2.65 -5.50
N ALA A 153 -11.31 -1.73 -5.93
CA ALA A 153 -10.85 -0.47 -6.52
C ALA A 153 -10.06 0.39 -5.51
N GLY A 154 -10.54 0.44 -4.27
CA GLY A 154 -9.88 1.16 -3.18
C GLY A 154 -8.49 0.62 -2.86
N VAL A 155 -8.31 -0.71 -2.79
CA VAL A 155 -7.00 -1.29 -2.51
C VAL A 155 -6.01 -1.14 -3.66
N LEU A 156 -6.47 -1.06 -4.92
CA LEU A 156 -5.60 -0.69 -6.05
C LEU A 156 -5.12 0.76 -5.94
N TYR A 157 -6.03 1.67 -5.59
CA TYR A 157 -5.67 3.06 -5.35
C TYR A 157 -4.67 3.19 -4.19
N GLN A 158 -4.88 2.44 -3.11
CA GLN A 158 -3.92 2.33 -2.01
C GLN A 158 -2.54 1.86 -2.46
N GLY A 159 -2.49 0.82 -3.29
CA GLY A 159 -1.24 0.34 -3.88
C GLY A 159 -0.54 1.43 -4.70
N SER A 160 -1.29 2.23 -5.47
CA SER A 160 -0.74 3.37 -6.21
C SER A 160 -0.15 4.44 -5.29
N LEU A 161 -0.85 4.82 -4.22
CA LEU A 161 -0.35 5.78 -3.23
C LEU A 161 0.91 5.27 -2.52
N GLY A 162 0.89 4.01 -2.07
CA GLY A 162 2.05 3.36 -1.45
C GLY A 162 3.25 3.28 -2.40
N GLY A 163 3.01 2.96 -3.67
CA GLY A 163 4.04 2.98 -4.71
C GLY A 163 4.65 4.36 -4.92
N LYS A 164 3.84 5.43 -4.95
CA LYS A 164 4.35 6.80 -5.04
C LYS A 164 5.19 7.20 -3.83
N LEU A 165 4.79 6.81 -2.62
CA LEU A 165 5.57 7.03 -1.40
C LEU A 165 6.95 6.36 -1.47
N VAL A 166 6.97 5.09 -1.87
CA VAL A 166 8.21 4.29 -1.92
C VAL A 166 9.11 4.69 -3.10
N TYR A 167 8.56 4.78 -4.31
CA TYR A 167 9.37 5.00 -5.52
C TYR A 167 9.58 6.47 -5.87
N GLY A 168 8.67 7.36 -5.45
CA GLY A 168 8.78 8.79 -5.70
C GLY A 168 9.50 9.56 -4.59
N TYR A 169 9.33 9.12 -3.34
CA TYR A 169 9.86 9.83 -2.16
C TYR A 169 10.75 8.97 -1.26
N SER A 170 11.01 7.72 -1.65
CA SER A 170 11.85 6.78 -0.88
C SER A 170 11.41 6.56 0.57
N VAL A 171 10.11 6.77 0.84
CA VAL A 171 9.54 6.56 2.16
C VAL A 171 9.62 5.07 2.50
N GLY A 172 10.27 4.76 3.62
CA GLY A 172 10.45 3.38 4.10
C GLY A 172 11.54 2.57 3.40
N VAL A 173 12.33 3.19 2.51
CA VAL A 173 13.49 2.57 1.87
C VAL A 173 14.73 3.41 2.20
N PRO A 174 15.77 2.83 2.81
CA PRO A 174 17.02 3.57 3.02
C PRO A 174 17.63 3.91 1.66
N VAL A 175 17.66 5.20 1.30
CA VAL A 175 18.40 5.69 0.14
C VAL A 175 19.85 5.83 0.57
N LYS A 176 20.76 5.15 -0.13
CA LYS A 176 22.21 5.30 0.10
C LYS A 176 22.74 6.51 -0.63
#